data_AF-A0A2T6ZKK5-F1
#
_entry.id   AF-A0A2T6ZKK5-F1
#
_cell.length_a   1.000
_cell.length_b   1.000
_cell.length_c   1.000
_cell.angle_alpha   90.00
_cell.angle_beta   90.00
_cell.angle_gamma   90.00
#
_symmetry.space_group_name_H-M   'P 1'
#
loop_
_entity.id
_entity.type
_entity.pdbx_description
1 polymer ?
#
loop_
_entity_poly.entity_id
_entity_poly.type
_entity_poly.pdbx_seq_one_letter_code
_entity_poly.pdbx_strand_id
1 'polypeptide(L)'
;MATINYRLIDVDALDPESAFPAELLTPPCDPIPTSEIQSLATHCRQLLQRGDQEAALVAALENVPYGGDEHGKELHLGTVLEILCSIKAVEMSPLLGRLYASPSGTELLDVLTKYLYKGMARHNNSTSSTSTPGVSVHATGVSSASGAREYGVAPGRGDGGGMSVLLSWHEKIVEVAGTGAIVRVMTDRRTV
;
A
#
# COMPACT_ATOMS: atom_id res chain seq x y z
N MET A 1 40.67 8.05 -31.44
CA MET A 1 39.35 8.73 -31.44
C MET A 1 38.74 8.52 -30.07
N ALA A 2 38.21 9.58 -29.43
CA ALA A 2 37.58 9.45 -28.12
C ALA A 2 36.37 8.52 -28.20
N THR A 3 36.29 7.53 -27.31
CA THR A 3 35.24 6.50 -27.24
C THR A 3 33.99 6.94 -26.48
N ILE A 4 33.97 8.18 -25.96
CA ILE A 4 32.91 8.69 -25.08
C ILE A 4 32.13 9.79 -25.81
N ASN A 5 30.80 9.66 -25.77
CA ASN A 5 29.87 10.61 -26.35
C ASN A 5 29.68 11.81 -25.39
N TYR A 6 30.34 12.93 -25.67
CA TYR A 6 30.40 14.09 -24.76
C TYR A 6 29.04 14.77 -24.49
N ARG A 7 28.02 14.51 -25.31
CA ARG A 7 26.66 15.02 -25.11
C ARG A 7 25.80 14.19 -24.16
N LEU A 8 26.27 12.99 -23.82
CA LEU A 8 25.58 12.07 -22.90
C LEU A 8 26.22 12.06 -21.51
N ILE A 9 27.21 12.93 -21.28
CA ILE A 9 27.81 13.08 -19.96
C ILE A 9 26.79 13.82 -19.09
N ASP A 10 26.40 13.18 -17.99
CA ASP A 10 25.58 13.79 -16.95
C ASP A 10 26.47 14.74 -16.12
N VAL A 11 26.46 16.01 -16.52
CA VAL A 11 27.25 17.06 -15.84
C VAL A 11 26.59 17.47 -14.52
N ASP A 12 25.27 17.32 -14.41
CA ASP A 12 24.50 17.68 -13.20
C ASP A 12 24.79 16.72 -12.04
N ALA A 13 25.19 15.48 -12.33
CA ALA A 13 25.66 14.53 -11.31
C ALA A 13 26.94 14.98 -10.57
N LEU A 14 27.67 15.96 -11.12
CA LEU A 14 28.88 16.53 -10.50
C LEU A 14 28.60 17.83 -9.75
N ASP A 15 27.37 18.37 -9.81
CA ASP A 15 26.99 19.57 -9.07
C ASP A 15 26.71 19.22 -7.60
N PRO A 16 27.51 19.74 -6.64
CA PRO A 16 27.31 19.46 -5.22
C PRO A 16 25.98 19.99 -4.68
N GLU A 17 25.35 20.97 -5.33
CA GLU A 17 24.03 21.51 -4.95
C GLU A 17 22.86 20.71 -5.55
N SER A 18 23.10 19.89 -6.58
CA SER A 18 22.10 19.00 -7.18
C SER A 18 21.81 17.80 -6.26
N ALA A 19 22.82 17.37 -5.49
CA ALA A 19 22.71 16.28 -4.54
C ALA A 19 22.06 16.74 -3.22
N PHE A 20 20.75 17.04 -3.22
CA PHE A 20 20.00 17.10 -1.97
C PHE A 20 20.07 15.72 -1.30
N PRO A 21 20.75 15.56 -0.15
CA PRO A 21 20.87 14.27 0.50
C PRO A 21 19.46 13.74 0.83
N ALA A 22 19.15 12.52 0.41
CA ALA A 22 17.86 11.89 0.70
C ALA A 22 17.57 11.85 2.21
N GLU A 23 18.62 11.81 3.03
CA GLU A 23 18.60 11.89 4.48
C GLU A 23 18.03 13.22 5.01
N LEU A 24 18.22 14.34 4.31
CA LEU A 24 17.63 15.63 4.69
C LEU A 24 16.15 15.73 4.31
N LEU A 25 15.68 14.89 3.38
CA LEU A 25 14.30 14.86 2.92
C LEU A 25 13.45 13.86 3.71
N THR A 26 14.07 12.95 4.46
CA THR A 26 13.38 11.87 5.18
C THR A 26 13.41 12.17 6.68
N PRO A 27 12.26 12.32 7.36
CA PRO A 27 12.25 12.56 8.80
C PRO A 27 13.01 11.44 9.54
N PRO A 28 13.85 11.77 10.55
CA PRO A 28 14.52 10.76 11.35
C PRO A 28 13.46 9.90 12.05
N CYS A 29 13.58 8.59 11.92
CA CYS A 29 12.70 7.61 12.56
C CYS A 29 13.56 6.68 13.42
N ASP A 30 13.11 6.40 14.64
CA ASP A 30 13.81 5.47 15.52
C ASP A 30 13.78 4.05 14.93
N PRO A 31 14.89 3.30 15.00
CA PRO A 31 14.95 1.94 14.47
C PRO A 31 14.01 1.03 15.26
N ILE A 32 13.15 0.30 14.56
CA ILE A 32 12.18 -0.62 15.17
C ILE A 32 12.62 -2.06 14.85
N PRO A 33 12.85 -2.92 15.85
CA PRO A 33 13.26 -4.29 15.61
C PRO A 33 12.10 -5.12 15.04
N THR A 34 12.41 -6.04 14.13
CA THR A 34 11.44 -6.91 13.48
C THR A 34 10.61 -7.73 14.48
N SER A 35 11.15 -8.04 15.66
CA SER A 35 10.46 -8.77 16.73
C SER A 35 9.25 -8.00 17.28
N GLU A 36 9.34 -6.68 17.41
CA GLU A 36 8.23 -5.84 17.86
C GLU A 36 7.10 -5.86 16.82
N ILE A 37 7.44 -5.76 15.54
CA ILE A 37 6.49 -5.83 14.44
C ILE A 37 5.79 -7.20 14.39
N GLN A 38 6.52 -8.29 14.61
CA GLN A 38 5.96 -9.64 14.73
C GLN A 38 5.00 -9.78 15.93
N SER A 39 5.33 -9.15 17.05
CA SER A 39 4.47 -9.14 18.24
C SER A 39 3.16 -8.40 17.97
N LEU A 40 3.24 -7.25 17.30
CA LEU A 40 2.08 -6.46 16.88
C LEU A 40 1.20 -7.23 15.88
N ALA A 41 1.80 -7.91 14.90
CA ALA A 41 1.07 -8.77 13.97
C ALA A 41 0.33 -9.91 14.68
N THR A 42 0.93 -10.47 15.73
CA THR A 42 0.29 -11.50 16.55
C THR A 42 -0.87 -10.94 17.36
N HIS A 43 -0.70 -9.74 17.94
CA HIS A 43 -1.78 -9.02 18.63
C HIS A 43 -2.97 -8.70 17.70
N CYS A 44 -2.70 -8.21 16.49
CA CYS A 44 -3.74 -7.92 15.49
C CYS A 44 -4.54 -9.19 15.13
N ARG A 45 -3.85 -10.32 14.91
CA ARG A 45 -4.52 -11.60 14.63
C ARG A 45 -5.40 -12.09 15.78
N GLN A 46 -5.01 -11.84 17.04
CA GLN A 46 -5.86 -12.15 18.20
C GLN A 46 -7.12 -11.29 18.22
N LEU A 47 -7.03 -10.00 17.89
CA LEU A 47 -8.20 -9.11 17.77
C LEU A 47 -9.14 -9.58 16.65
N LEU A 48 -8.60 -10.00 15.51
CA LEU A 48 -9.38 -10.58 14.41
C LEU A 48 -10.12 -11.87 14.83
N GLN A 49 -9.46 -12.76 15.60
CA GLN A 49 -10.11 -13.96 16.14
C GLN A 49 -11.26 -13.66 17.10
N ARG A 50 -11.19 -12.52 17.80
CA ARG A 50 -12.26 -12.02 18.66
C ARG A 50 -13.41 -11.36 17.88
N GLY A 51 -13.21 -11.08 16.59
CA GLY A 51 -14.16 -10.36 15.74
C GLY A 51 -14.06 -8.84 15.86
N ASP A 52 -13.02 -8.32 16.53
CA ASP A 52 -12.82 -6.88 16.72
C ASP A 52 -11.91 -6.32 15.61
N GLN A 53 -12.49 -6.15 14.42
CA GLN A 53 -11.77 -5.72 13.22
C GLN A 53 -11.35 -4.25 13.28
N GLU A 54 -12.18 -3.41 13.91
CA GLU A 54 -11.91 -1.98 14.06
C GLU A 54 -10.71 -1.76 14.98
N ALA A 55 -10.68 -2.42 16.15
CA ALA A 55 -9.53 -2.32 17.05
C ALA A 55 -8.26 -2.88 16.42
N ALA A 56 -8.34 -3.98 15.66
CA ALA A 56 -7.20 -4.55 14.95
C ALA A 56 -6.62 -3.54 13.93
N LEU A 57 -7.49 -2.90 13.15
CA LEU A 57 -7.07 -1.91 12.15
C LEU A 57 -6.45 -0.67 12.81
N VAL A 58 -7.07 -0.14 13.87
CA VAL A 58 -6.54 1.00 14.61
C VAL A 58 -5.16 0.68 15.18
N ALA A 59 -5.01 -0.46 15.87
CA ALA A 59 -3.73 -0.86 16.44
C ALA A 59 -2.62 -0.99 15.39
N ALA A 60 -2.94 -1.52 14.20
CA ALA A 60 -1.98 -1.64 13.10
C ALA A 60 -1.62 -0.28 12.45
N LEU A 61 -2.55 0.67 12.40
CA LEU A 61 -2.36 1.99 11.79
C LEU A 61 -1.75 3.02 12.74
N GLU A 62 -1.90 2.85 14.06
CA GLU A 62 -1.22 3.69 15.06
C GLU A 62 0.26 3.33 15.22
N ASN A 63 0.60 2.04 15.08
CA ASN A 63 1.95 1.52 15.31
C ASN A 63 2.66 1.20 13.98
N VAL A 64 2.88 2.23 13.17
CA VAL A 64 3.52 2.09 11.85
C VAL A 64 5.04 1.95 11.99
N PRO A 65 5.66 0.91 11.41
CA PRO A 65 7.10 0.69 11.54
C PRO A 65 7.93 1.55 10.55
N TYR A 66 7.87 2.88 10.66
CA TYR A 66 8.61 3.77 9.76
C TYR A 66 10.13 3.53 9.77
N GLY A 67 10.69 3.22 10.94
CA GLY A 67 12.10 2.84 11.13
C GLY A 67 12.36 1.33 11.14
N GLY A 68 11.39 0.52 10.71
CA GLY A 68 11.58 -0.93 10.53
C GLY A 68 12.47 -1.26 9.33
N ASP A 69 13.05 -2.45 9.35
CA ASP A 69 13.73 -3.03 8.19
C ASP A 69 12.73 -3.38 7.07
N GLU A 70 13.19 -3.54 5.83
CA GLU A 70 12.32 -3.82 4.67
C GLU A 70 11.48 -5.09 4.88
N HIS A 71 12.05 -6.10 5.56
CA HIS A 71 11.32 -7.33 5.87
C HIS A 71 10.22 -7.09 6.92
N GLY A 72 10.50 -6.32 7.98
CA GLY A 72 9.50 -5.93 8.97
C GLY A 72 8.35 -5.14 8.35
N LYS A 73 8.67 -4.18 7.47
CA LYS A 73 7.67 -3.39 6.72
C LYS A 73 6.78 -4.26 5.85
N GLU A 74 7.35 -5.22 5.11
CA GLU A 74 6.60 -6.18 4.30
C GLU A 74 5.67 -7.07 5.15
N LEU A 75 6.13 -7.51 6.32
CA LEU A 75 5.32 -8.27 7.28
C LEU A 75 4.14 -7.45 7.81
N HIS A 76 4.39 -6.20 8.19
CA HIS A 76 3.36 -5.30 8.71
C HIS A 76 2.32 -4.98 7.65
N LEU A 77 2.75 -4.73 6.42
CA LEU A 77 1.86 -4.55 5.28
C LEU A 77 1.00 -5.80 5.04
N GLY A 78 1.57 -7.00 5.12
CA GLY A 78 0.81 -8.25 5.07
C GLY A 78 -0.29 -8.31 6.14
N THR A 79 0.02 -7.88 7.36
CA THR A 79 -0.93 -7.81 8.48
C THR A 79 -2.07 -6.83 8.20
N VAL A 80 -1.76 -5.62 7.71
CA VAL A 80 -2.77 -4.62 7.34
C VAL A 80 -3.70 -5.17 6.25
N LEU A 81 -3.15 -5.80 5.21
CA LEU A 81 -3.96 -6.39 4.13
C LEU A 81 -4.86 -7.54 4.62
N GLU A 82 -4.37 -8.36 5.56
CA GLU A 82 -5.19 -9.42 6.19
C GLU A 82 -6.40 -8.82 6.92
N ILE A 83 -6.19 -7.75 7.70
CA ILE A 83 -7.27 -7.03 8.39
C ILE A 83 -8.27 -6.48 7.38
N LEU A 84 -7.81 -5.80 6.33
CA LEU A 84 -8.67 -5.22 5.29
C LEU A 84 -9.50 -6.27 4.54
N CYS A 85 -8.95 -7.46 4.30
CA CYS A 85 -9.66 -8.58 3.68
C CYS A 85 -10.67 -9.25 4.64
N SER A 86 -10.50 -9.11 5.95
CA SER A 86 -11.41 -9.69 6.94
C SER A 86 -12.72 -8.89 7.07
N ILE A 87 -12.67 -7.59 6.80
CA ILE A 87 -13.81 -6.67 6.94
C ILE A 87 -14.76 -6.81 5.75
N LYS A 88 -16.06 -6.87 6.03
CA LYS A 88 -17.08 -7.02 4.99
C LYS A 88 -17.33 -5.69 4.28
N ALA A 89 -17.69 -5.75 3.00
CA ALA A 89 -17.96 -4.56 2.19
C ALA A 89 -19.00 -3.61 2.80
N VAL A 90 -20.04 -4.15 3.45
CA VAL A 90 -21.10 -3.38 4.11
C VAL A 90 -20.60 -2.59 5.34
N GLU A 91 -19.47 -3.00 5.93
CA GLU A 91 -18.90 -2.40 7.14
C GLU A 91 -17.82 -1.35 6.83
N MET A 92 -17.34 -1.26 5.59
CA MET A 92 -16.23 -0.36 5.20
C MET A 92 -16.57 1.11 5.47
N SER A 93 -17.61 1.65 4.83
CA SER A 93 -18.03 3.05 4.96
C SER A 93 -18.35 3.45 6.41
N PRO A 94 -19.16 2.70 7.19
CA PRO A 94 -19.44 3.08 8.57
C PRO A 94 -18.21 2.98 9.48
N LEU A 95 -17.30 2.03 9.26
CA LEU A 95 -16.03 1.94 9.99
C LEU A 95 -15.14 3.15 9.69
N LEU A 96 -14.95 3.50 8.42
CA LEU A 96 -14.15 4.66 8.02
C LEU A 96 -14.73 5.97 8.56
N GLY A 97 -16.06 6.10 8.58
CA GLY A 97 -16.73 7.26 9.17
C GLY A 97 -16.47 7.40 10.68
N ARG A 98 -16.48 6.28 11.43
CA ARG A 98 -16.12 6.27 12.85
C ARG A 98 -14.64 6.61 13.06
N LEU A 99 -13.75 6.02 12.27
CA LEU A 99 -12.32 6.31 12.34
C LEU A 99 -12.06 7.79 12.06
N TYR A 100 -12.65 8.36 11.02
CA TYR A 100 -12.44 9.76 10.65
C TYR A 100 -12.93 10.74 11.72
N ALA A 101 -14.02 10.40 12.41
CA ALA A 101 -14.55 11.20 13.53
C ALA A 101 -13.69 11.13 14.80
N SER A 102 -12.76 10.17 14.90
CA SER A 102 -11.80 10.06 16.00
C SER A 102 -10.79 11.22 15.98
N PRO A 103 -10.24 11.66 17.14
CA PRO A 103 -9.26 12.74 17.21
C PRO A 103 -8.02 12.55 16.30
N SER A 104 -7.58 11.29 16.12
CA SER A 104 -6.46 10.93 15.23
C SER A 104 -6.92 10.38 13.86
N GLY A 105 -8.21 10.51 13.54
CA GLY A 105 -8.85 9.86 12.41
C GLY A 105 -8.28 10.23 11.04
N THR A 106 -7.90 11.51 10.89
CA THR A 106 -7.31 12.00 9.64
C THR A 106 -5.97 11.32 9.37
N GLU A 107 -5.11 11.22 10.38
CA GLU A 107 -3.80 10.56 10.27
C GLU A 107 -3.97 9.06 10.00
N LEU A 108 -4.92 8.39 10.65
CA LEU A 108 -5.20 6.97 10.42
C LEU A 108 -5.62 6.70 8.96
N LEU A 109 -6.47 7.54 8.38
CA LEU A 109 -6.89 7.38 6.99
C LEU A 109 -5.79 7.72 5.99
N ASP A 110 -4.92 8.68 6.30
CA ASP A 110 -3.74 8.97 5.50
C ASP A 110 -2.77 7.77 5.51
N VAL A 111 -2.47 7.21 6.70
CA VAL A 111 -1.65 6.00 6.84
C VAL A 111 -2.26 4.83 6.11
N LEU A 112 -3.58 4.61 6.24
CA LEU A 112 -4.27 3.55 5.51
C LEU A 112 -4.13 3.73 4.00
N THR A 113 -4.27 4.96 3.51
CA THR A 113 -4.07 5.29 2.09
C THR A 113 -2.65 4.96 1.61
N LYS A 114 -1.62 5.17 2.45
CA LYS A 114 -0.24 4.70 2.14
C LYS A 114 -0.18 3.19 1.94
N TYR A 115 -0.77 2.43 2.85
CA TYR A 115 -0.81 0.97 2.75
C TYR A 115 -1.58 0.48 1.53
N LEU A 116 -2.65 1.18 1.11
CA LEU A 116 -3.35 0.87 -0.13
C LEU A 116 -2.45 1.05 -1.36
N TYR A 117 -1.73 2.17 -1.45
CA TYR A 117 -0.79 2.39 -2.57
C TYR A 117 0.37 1.39 -2.57
N LYS A 118 0.96 1.10 -1.40
CA LYS A 118 2.00 0.07 -1.28
C LYS A 118 1.46 -1.32 -1.65
N GLY A 119 0.24 -1.66 -1.22
CA GLY A 119 -0.45 -2.90 -1.58
C GLY A 119 -0.70 -3.04 -3.08
N MET A 120 -1.18 -1.97 -3.74
CA MET A 120 -1.39 -1.95 -5.19
C MET A 120 -0.06 -2.06 -5.95
N ALA A 121 1.00 -1.41 -5.48
CA ALA A 121 2.33 -1.51 -6.09
C ALA A 121 2.88 -2.95 -6.05
N ARG A 122 2.64 -3.69 -4.95
CA ARG A 122 3.04 -5.11 -4.84
C ARG A 122 2.34 -6.01 -5.87
N HIS A 123 1.04 -5.79 -6.06
CA HIS A 123 0.22 -6.50 -7.05
C HIS A 123 0.62 -6.18 -8.51
N ASN A 124 1.01 -4.92 -8.76
CA ASN A 124 1.55 -4.54 -10.06
C ASN A 124 2.93 -5.17 -10.32
N ASN A 125 3.77 -5.30 -9.29
CA ASN A 125 5.08 -5.92 -9.43
C ASN A 125 4.97 -7.44 -9.66
N SER A 126 4.02 -8.14 -9.02
CA SER A 126 3.76 -9.57 -9.27
C SER A 126 3.32 -9.84 -10.71
N THR A 127 2.43 -9.02 -11.26
CA THR A 127 1.96 -9.14 -12.66
C THR A 127 3.04 -8.79 -13.69
N SER A 128 3.96 -7.86 -13.37
CA SER A 128 5.09 -7.50 -14.25
C SER A 128 6.15 -8.61 -14.40
N SER A 129 6.27 -9.51 -13.41
CA SER A 129 7.24 -10.61 -13.46
C SER A 129 6.94 -11.68 -14.53
N THR A 130 5.73 -11.69 -15.09
CA THR A 130 5.31 -12.61 -16.16
C THR A 130 5.26 -11.95 -17.55
N SER A 131 5.53 -10.65 -17.66
CA SER A 131 5.51 -9.93 -18.93
C SER A 131 6.87 -9.28 -19.21
N THR A 132 7.62 -9.87 -20.13
CA THR A 132 8.66 -9.13 -20.85
C THR A 132 8.06 -7.81 -21.38
N PRO A 133 8.79 -6.68 -21.36
CA PRO A 133 8.28 -5.42 -21.88
C PRO A 133 8.21 -5.49 -23.41
N GLY A 134 7.12 -6.09 -23.91
CA GLY A 134 6.73 -6.06 -25.31
C GLY A 134 6.02 -4.75 -25.59
N VAL A 135 6.65 -3.87 -26.38
CA VAL A 135 6.01 -2.74 -27.05
C VAL A 135 4.74 -3.25 -27.72
N SER A 136 3.56 -2.92 -27.19
CA SER A 136 2.29 -3.35 -27.75
C SER A 136 1.94 -2.50 -28.98
N VAL A 137 2.08 -3.06 -30.18
CA VAL A 137 1.39 -2.59 -31.37
C VAL A 137 -0.05 -3.09 -31.35
N HIS A 138 -0.97 -2.14 -31.48
CA HIS A 138 -2.42 -2.30 -31.43
C HIS A 138 -2.91 -3.33 -32.47
N ALA A 139 -3.58 -4.40 -32.02
CA ALA A 139 -4.30 -5.31 -32.90
C ALA A 139 -5.71 -5.57 -32.34
N THR A 140 -6.67 -4.89 -32.96
CA THR A 140 -8.12 -5.07 -32.81
C THR A 140 -8.55 -6.50 -33.14
N GLY A 141 -9.18 -7.18 -32.18
CA GLY A 141 -9.82 -8.48 -32.39
C GLY A 141 -10.90 -8.73 -31.34
N VAL A 142 -12.16 -8.74 -31.80
CA VAL A 142 -13.35 -9.01 -30.99
C VAL A 142 -13.44 -10.51 -30.67
N SER A 143 -13.79 -10.89 -29.44
CA SER A 143 -14.27 -12.23 -29.11
C SER A 143 -15.11 -12.21 -27.82
N SER A 144 -16.39 -12.43 -28.01
CA SER A 144 -17.40 -12.72 -27.01
C SER A 144 -17.16 -14.09 -26.34
N ALA A 145 -17.28 -14.15 -25.01
CA ALA A 145 -17.67 -15.38 -24.33
C ALA A 145 -18.42 -15.06 -23.02
N SER A 146 -19.69 -15.42 -23.06
CA SER A 146 -20.66 -15.55 -21.97
C SER A 146 -20.26 -16.58 -20.91
N GLY A 147 -20.69 -16.36 -19.66
CA GLY A 147 -21.17 -17.47 -18.82
C GLY A 147 -20.71 -17.50 -17.36
N ALA A 148 -21.72 -17.48 -16.49
CA ALA A 148 -21.79 -18.09 -15.16
C ALA A 148 -21.11 -17.41 -13.95
N ARG A 149 -21.99 -16.96 -13.04
CA ARG A 149 -21.73 -16.64 -11.63
C ARG A 149 -21.61 -17.96 -10.85
N GLU A 150 -20.57 -18.13 -10.05
CA GLU A 150 -20.51 -19.18 -9.03
C GLU A 150 -19.85 -18.64 -7.75
N TYR A 151 -20.64 -18.66 -6.68
CA TYR A 151 -20.26 -18.29 -5.32
C TYR A 151 -19.50 -19.44 -4.66
N GLY A 152 -18.36 -19.16 -4.05
CA GLY A 152 -17.74 -20.02 -3.03
C GLY A 152 -16.52 -20.81 -3.49
N VAL A 153 -15.35 -20.16 -3.46
CA VAL A 153 -14.04 -20.84 -3.41
C VAL A 153 -13.16 -20.06 -2.42
N ALA A 154 -12.53 -20.78 -1.48
CA ALA A 154 -11.51 -20.25 -0.57
C ALA A 154 -10.42 -19.49 -1.35
N PRO A 155 -9.69 -18.52 -0.76
CA PRO A 155 -8.73 -17.72 -1.50
C PRO A 155 -7.55 -18.60 -1.93
N GLY A 156 -7.67 -19.17 -3.12
CA GLY A 156 -6.56 -19.70 -3.90
C GLY A 156 -5.66 -18.52 -4.23
N ARG A 157 -4.40 -18.67 -3.87
CA ARG A 157 -3.26 -17.78 -4.18
C ARG A 157 -3.19 -17.57 -5.70
N GLY A 158 -3.93 -16.58 -6.18
CA GLY A 158 -4.21 -16.28 -7.59
C GLY A 158 -4.75 -14.86 -7.72
N ASP A 159 -3.96 -13.91 -7.21
CA ASP A 159 -3.74 -12.50 -7.60
C ASP A 159 -4.74 -11.74 -8.51
N GLY A 160 -6.05 -11.92 -8.35
CA GLY A 160 -7.08 -11.09 -9.01
C GLY A 160 -8.05 -10.39 -8.05
N GLY A 161 -8.31 -11.00 -6.90
CA GLY A 161 -9.24 -10.47 -5.89
C GLY A 161 -8.64 -9.40 -4.96
N GLY A 162 -7.31 -9.35 -4.84
CA GLY A 162 -6.65 -8.36 -3.96
C GLY A 162 -6.81 -6.92 -4.46
N MET A 163 -6.63 -6.70 -5.76
CA MET A 163 -6.70 -5.37 -6.36
C MET A 163 -8.10 -4.76 -6.28
N SER A 164 -9.16 -5.54 -6.47
CA SER A 164 -10.54 -5.04 -6.38
C SER A 164 -10.90 -4.62 -4.95
N VAL A 165 -10.41 -5.33 -3.94
CA VAL A 165 -10.58 -4.97 -2.52
C VAL A 165 -9.84 -3.66 -2.21
N LEU A 166 -8.59 -3.50 -2.66
CA LEU A 166 -7.82 -2.28 -2.47
C LEU A 166 -8.47 -1.05 -3.11
N LEU A 167 -8.98 -1.20 -4.35
CA LEU A 167 -9.70 -0.14 -5.04
C LEU A 167 -11.02 0.22 -4.33
N SER A 168 -11.74 -0.77 -3.82
CA SER A 168 -12.96 -0.53 -3.05
C SER A 168 -12.67 0.24 -1.75
N TRP A 169 -11.59 -0.11 -1.04
CA TRP A 169 -11.15 0.64 0.14
C TRP A 169 -10.74 2.07 -0.21
N HIS A 170 -10.02 2.24 -1.32
CA HIS A 170 -9.60 3.56 -1.81
C HIS A 170 -10.81 4.45 -2.10
N GLU A 171 -11.80 3.93 -2.84
CA GLU A 171 -13.06 4.63 -3.11
C GLU A 171 -13.72 5.10 -1.80
N LYS A 172 -13.86 4.21 -0.83
CA LYS A 172 -14.54 4.54 0.44
C LYS A 172 -13.76 5.51 1.32
N ILE A 173 -12.43 5.48 1.30
CA ILE A 173 -11.63 6.50 1.99
C ILE A 173 -11.82 7.87 1.34
N VAL A 174 -11.81 7.95 0.01
CA VAL A 174 -11.98 9.22 -0.70
C VAL A 174 -13.40 9.77 -0.49
N GLU A 175 -14.42 8.93 -0.42
CA GLU A 175 -15.79 9.35 -0.07
C GLU A 175 -15.86 9.99 1.32
N VAL A 176 -15.10 9.48 2.30
CA VAL A 176 -15.15 9.94 3.70
C VAL A 176 -14.20 11.12 3.98
N ALA A 177 -12.94 11.00 3.57
CA ALA A 177 -11.87 11.97 3.87
C ALA A 177 -11.60 12.97 2.73
N GLY A 178 -12.22 12.78 1.57
CA GLY A 178 -11.97 13.56 0.37
C GLY A 178 -10.59 13.28 -0.27
N THR A 179 -10.22 14.10 -1.25
CA THR A 179 -8.94 13.97 -1.96
C THR A 179 -7.73 14.43 -1.13
N GLY A 180 -7.95 15.09 0.00
CA GLY A 180 -6.89 15.58 0.89
C GLY A 180 -5.98 14.45 1.42
N ALA A 181 -6.55 13.26 1.68
CA ALA A 181 -5.78 12.10 2.10
C ALA A 181 -4.76 11.66 1.04
N ILE A 182 -5.12 11.73 -0.24
CA ILE A 182 -4.21 11.42 -1.34
C ILE A 182 -3.06 12.43 -1.39
N VAL A 183 -3.39 13.73 -1.31
CA VAL A 183 -2.39 14.80 -1.37
C VAL A 183 -1.37 14.68 -0.23
N ARG A 184 -1.83 14.43 1.00
CA ARG A 184 -0.96 14.25 2.16
C ARG A 184 -0.06 13.03 2.01
N VAL A 185 -0.58 11.91 1.50
CA VAL A 185 0.24 10.73 1.20
C VAL A 185 1.30 11.00 0.14
N MET A 186 0.97 11.71 -0.95
CA MET A 186 1.93 12.05 -1.99
C MET A 186 3.06 12.98 -1.49
N THR A 187 2.83 13.69 -0.39
CA THR A 187 3.80 14.64 0.18
C THR A 187 4.56 14.05 1.38
N ASP A 188 4.09 12.95 1.97
CA ASP A 188 4.72 12.33 3.13
C ASP A 188 5.96 11.53 2.72
N ARG A 189 7.09 11.87 3.33
CA ARG A 189 8.40 11.26 3.07
C ARG A 189 8.67 10.02 3.92
N ARG A 190 7.85 9.74 4.94
CA ARG A 190 7.94 8.53 5.76
C ARG A 190 7.32 7.34 5.02
N THR A 191 8.14 6.35 4.73
CA THR A 191 7.77 5.18 3.92
C THR A 191 7.34 3.99 4.76
N VAL A 192 6.34 3.27 4.25
CA VAL A 192 5.83 1.99 4.77
C VAL A 192 6.21 0.83 3.85
#